data_AF-A0A930MHF6-F1
#
_entry.id   AF-A0A930MHF6-F1
#
_cell.length_a   1.000
_cell.length_b   1.000
_cell.length_c   1.000
_cell.angle_alpha   90.00
_cell.angle_beta   90.00
_cell.angle_gamma   90.00
#
_symmetry.space_group_name_H-M   'P 1'
#
loop_
_entity.id
_entity.type
_entity.pdbx_description
1 polymer ?
#
loop_
_entity_poly.entity_id
_entity_poly.type
_entity_poly.pdbx_seq_one_letter_code
_entity_poly.pdbx_strand_id
1 'polypeptide(L)'
;MEKTIRLTVAQALVKFLNNQYIEFDGKQNRMFEGIFGIFGHGNVVGLGQALEQDAGQLIMRMGRNEQGMAHAAMGFAKQKRRKQIYACTSSVGPGALNMVTAAATATANCIPVLFLPG
;
A
#
# COMPACT_ATOMS: atom_id res chain seq x y z
N MET A 1 -13.82 -28.68 11.42
CA MET A 1 -13.64 -27.62 10.40
C MET A 1 -12.98 -26.44 11.07
N GLU A 2 -11.93 -25.88 10.49
CA GLU A 2 -11.39 -24.61 10.96
C GLU A 2 -12.45 -23.50 10.87
N LYS A 3 -12.44 -22.58 11.83
CA LYS A 3 -13.38 -21.46 11.89
C LYS A 3 -13.03 -20.46 10.79
N THR A 4 -13.89 -20.32 9.79
CA THR A 4 -13.71 -19.33 8.72
C THR A 4 -14.41 -18.03 9.05
N ILE A 5 -13.94 -16.94 8.42
CA ILE A 5 -14.57 -15.61 8.48
C ILE A 5 -14.91 -15.15 7.06
N ARG A 6 -16.00 -14.40 6.90
CA ARG A 6 -16.40 -13.81 5.62
C ARG A 6 -15.89 -12.37 5.54
N LEU A 7 -15.14 -12.05 4.49
CA LEU A 7 -14.56 -10.73 4.25
C LEU A 7 -14.82 -10.28 2.82
N THR A 8 -14.91 -8.98 2.58
CA THR A 8 -14.76 -8.41 1.24
C THR A 8 -13.30 -8.51 0.78
N VAL A 9 -13.05 -8.37 -0.53
CA VAL A 9 -11.68 -8.38 -1.06
C VAL A 9 -10.83 -7.27 -0.43
N ALA A 10 -11.39 -6.08 -0.23
CA ALA A 10 -10.71 -4.97 0.41
C ALA A 10 -10.36 -5.25 1.88
N GLN A 11 -11.29 -5.81 2.65
CA GLN A 11 -11.03 -6.21 4.05
C GLN A 11 -9.98 -7.32 4.13
N ALA A 12 -10.04 -8.31 3.22
CA ALA A 12 -9.04 -9.37 3.14
C ALA A 12 -7.66 -8.80 2.79
N LEU A 13 -7.58 -7.84 1.86
CA LEU A 13 -6.34 -7.15 1.50
C LEU A 13 -5.76 -6.39 2.70
N VAL A 14 -6.55 -5.59 3.40
CA VAL A 14 -6.07 -4.83 4.58
C VAL A 14 -5.56 -5.78 5.68
N LYS A 15 -6.30 -6.86 5.97
CA LYS A 15 -5.84 -7.88 6.93
C LYS A 15 -4.60 -8.63 6.44
N PHE A 16 -4.51 -8.93 5.15
CA PHE A 16 -3.33 -9.56 4.55
C PHE A 16 -2.09 -8.69 4.71
N LEU A 17 -2.17 -7.41 4.30
CA LEU A 17 -1.05 -6.46 4.41
C LEU A 17 -0.60 -6.26 5.86
N ASN A 18 -1.53 -6.24 6.81
CA ASN A 18 -1.20 -6.14 8.24
C ASN A 18 -0.36 -7.31 8.75
N ASN A 19 -0.54 -8.50 8.16
CA ASN A 19 0.11 -9.74 8.56
C ASN A 19 1.32 -10.12 7.68
N GLN A 20 1.84 -9.18 6.88
CA GLN A 20 3.06 -9.43 6.12
C GLN A 20 4.29 -9.03 6.95
N TYR A 21 5.19 -9.98 7.09
CA TYR A 21 6.43 -9.82 7.84
C TYR A 21 7.61 -10.25 6.98
N ILE A 22 8.74 -9.62 7.27
CA ILE A 22 10.04 -9.93 6.69
C ILE A 22 11.03 -10.16 7.84
N GLU A 23 11.98 -11.06 7.63
CA GLU A 23 13.01 -11.36 8.61
C GLU A 23 14.39 -11.03 8.04
N PHE A 24 15.18 -10.29 8.83
CA PHE A 24 16.58 -10.04 8.55
C PHE A 24 17.36 -10.09 9.85
N ASP A 25 18.54 -10.70 9.84
CA ASP A 25 19.46 -10.72 10.99
C ASP A 25 18.78 -11.24 12.28
N GLY A 26 17.89 -12.23 12.16
CA GLY A 26 17.11 -12.80 13.26
C GLY A 26 16.02 -11.88 13.84
N LYS A 27 15.73 -10.75 13.18
CA LYS A 27 14.70 -9.80 13.59
C LYS A 27 13.56 -9.77 12.58
N GLN A 28 12.37 -10.16 13.04
CA GLN A 28 11.14 -10.07 12.28
C GLN A 28 10.56 -8.65 12.38
N ASN A 29 10.24 -8.04 11.25
CA ASN A 29 9.64 -6.71 11.15
C ASN A 29 8.44 -6.75 10.20
N ARG A 30 7.48 -5.86 10.40
CA ARG A 30 6.35 -5.70 9.48
C ARG A 30 6.82 -5.14 8.14
N MET A 31 6.37 -5.75 7.05
CA MET A 31 6.77 -5.34 5.71
C MET A 31 6.09 -4.03 5.29
N PHE A 32 4.79 -3.91 5.57
CA PHE A 32 4.01 -2.71 5.25
C PHE A 32 3.91 -1.81 6.48
N GLU A 33 4.46 -0.60 6.37
CA GLU A 33 4.24 0.46 7.36
C GLU A 33 2.84 1.05 7.23
N GLY A 34 2.34 1.14 5.99
CA GLY A 34 1.06 1.78 5.75
C GLY A 34 0.68 1.89 4.28
N ILE A 35 -0.31 2.74 4.03
CA ILE A 35 -0.88 3.01 2.71
C ILE A 35 -0.92 4.51 2.47
N PHE A 36 -0.31 4.91 1.37
CA PHE A 36 -0.51 6.20 0.76
C PHE A 36 -1.76 6.16 -0.12
N GLY A 37 -2.66 7.13 0.00
CA GLY A 37 -3.90 7.12 -0.76
C GLY A 37 -4.44 8.50 -1.13
N ILE A 38 -4.97 8.59 -2.35
CA ILE A 38 -5.95 9.59 -2.76
C ILE A 38 -7.25 8.83 -3.04
N PHE A 39 -8.27 9.12 -2.25
CA PHE A 39 -9.55 8.43 -2.33
C PHE A 39 -10.50 9.15 -3.29
N GLY A 40 -11.00 8.39 -4.27
CA GLY A 40 -12.06 8.77 -5.18
C GLY A 40 -13.01 7.60 -5.39
N HIS A 41 -13.99 7.75 -6.29
CA HIS A 41 -15.07 6.78 -6.45
C HIS A 41 -14.60 5.34 -6.68
N GLY A 42 -13.45 5.12 -7.34
CA GLY A 42 -12.94 3.77 -7.64
C GLY A 42 -12.41 3.00 -6.43
N ASN A 43 -11.83 3.69 -5.44
CA ASN A 43 -11.19 3.04 -4.29
C ASN A 43 -11.83 3.37 -2.92
N VAL A 44 -12.65 4.42 -2.82
CA VAL A 44 -13.22 4.88 -1.53
C VAL A 44 -14.22 3.89 -0.94
N VAL A 45 -15.12 3.35 -1.77
CA VAL A 45 -16.19 2.44 -1.31
C VAL A 45 -15.69 1.02 -1.01
N GLY A 46 -14.49 0.67 -1.48
CA GLY A 46 -13.85 -0.61 -1.22
C GLY A 46 -12.73 -0.48 -0.19
N LEU A 47 -11.54 -0.08 -0.66
CA LEU A 47 -10.35 0.02 0.18
C LEU A 47 -10.48 1.12 1.24
N GLY A 48 -11.07 2.27 0.91
CA GLY A 48 -11.32 3.36 1.86
C GLY A 48 -12.20 2.90 3.03
N GLN A 49 -13.34 2.27 2.72
CA GLN A 49 -14.24 1.69 3.72
C GLN A 49 -13.56 0.63 4.59
N ALA A 50 -12.77 -0.28 3.99
CA ALA A 50 -12.06 -1.31 4.74
C ALA A 50 -11.02 -0.73 5.71
N LEU A 51 -10.31 0.33 5.28
CA LEU A 51 -9.32 1.02 6.12
C LEU A 51 -9.97 1.86 7.23
N GLU A 52 -11.11 2.49 6.96
CA GLU A 52 -11.89 3.19 7.97
C GLU A 52 -12.39 2.22 9.05
N GLN A 53 -12.88 1.05 8.63
CA GLN A 53 -13.44 0.06 9.54
C GLN A 53 -12.37 -0.60 10.44
N ASP A 54 -11.25 -1.02 9.85
CA ASP A 54 -10.13 -1.66 10.57
C ASP A 54 -8.84 -1.56 9.75
N ALA A 55 -8.11 -0.45 9.90
CA ALA A 55 -6.77 -0.32 9.32
C ALA A 55 -5.73 -1.24 9.99
N GLY A 56 -6.06 -1.86 11.12
CA GLY A 56 -5.10 -2.52 12.00
C GLY A 56 -3.99 -1.56 12.43
N GLN A 57 -2.76 -1.87 12.03
CA GLN A 57 -1.58 -1.08 12.31
C GLN A 57 -1.01 -0.41 11.05
N LEU A 58 -1.76 -0.34 9.94
CA LEU A 58 -1.32 0.35 8.73
C LEU A 58 -1.52 1.87 8.90
N ILE A 59 -0.46 2.64 8.70
CA ILE A 59 -0.53 4.10 8.75
C ILE A 59 -1.09 4.63 7.43
N MET A 60 -2.24 5.32 7.50
CA MET A 60 -2.77 6.04 6.34
C MET A 60 -2.00 7.35 6.14
N ARG A 61 -1.52 7.57 4.92
CA ARG A 61 -0.90 8.83 4.49
C ARG A 61 -1.69 9.41 3.32
N MET A 62 -2.31 10.57 3.55
CA MET A 62 -3.12 11.21 2.51
C MET A 62 -2.21 11.87 1.46
N GLY A 63 -2.35 11.43 0.21
CA GLY A 63 -1.71 12.08 -0.93
C GLY A 63 -2.48 13.34 -1.36
N ARG A 64 -1.78 14.25 -2.05
CA ARG A 64 -2.40 15.36 -2.81
C ARG A 64 -2.10 15.30 -4.30
N ASN A 65 -1.12 14.48 -4.68
CA ASN A 65 -0.70 14.21 -6.05
C ASN A 65 -0.20 12.75 -6.10
N GLU A 66 -0.74 11.92 -6.97
CA GLU A 66 -0.43 10.48 -7.01
C GLU A 66 1.03 10.20 -7.38
N GLN A 67 1.62 11.01 -8.27
CA GLN A 67 3.01 10.87 -8.68
C GLN A 67 3.96 11.15 -7.51
N GLY A 68 3.76 12.29 -6.82
CA GLY A 68 4.57 12.68 -5.66
C GLY A 68 4.44 11.69 -4.50
N MET A 69 3.22 11.21 -4.26
CA MET A 69 2.91 10.18 -3.28
C MET A 69 3.64 8.86 -3.59
N ALA A 70 3.62 8.41 -4.85
CA ALA A 70 4.31 7.19 -5.27
C ALA A 70 5.84 7.32 -5.16
N HIS A 71 6.41 8.48 -5.51
CA HIS A 71 7.84 8.74 -5.29
C HIS A 71 8.21 8.81 -3.81
N ALA A 72 7.34 9.32 -2.94
CA ALA A 72 7.56 9.31 -1.50
C ALA A 72 7.60 7.87 -0.94
N ALA A 73 6.68 7.00 -1.38
CA ALA A 73 6.69 5.58 -1.01
C ALA A 73 7.98 4.88 -1.48
N MET A 74 8.42 5.15 -2.71
CA MET A 74 9.69 4.65 -3.25
C MET A 74 10.90 5.16 -2.45
N GLY A 75 10.92 6.44 -2.10
CA GLY A 75 11.97 7.06 -1.28
C GLY A 75 12.03 6.45 0.11
N PHE A 76 10.86 6.22 0.74
CA PHE A 76 10.77 5.52 2.03
C PHE A 76 11.35 4.11 1.94
N ALA A 77 10.94 3.33 0.93
CA ALA A 77 11.45 1.99 0.73
C ALA A 77 12.97 1.97 0.55
N LYS A 78 13.52 2.92 -0.21
CA LYS A 78 14.97 3.08 -0.37
C LYS A 78 15.66 3.42 0.96
N GLN A 79 15.11 4.38 1.73
CA GLN A 79 15.64 4.78 3.04
C GLN A 79 15.63 3.63 4.05
N LYS A 80 14.58 2.80 4.01
CA LYS A 80 14.44 1.60 4.84
C LYS A 80 15.25 0.40 4.31
N ARG A 81 16.14 0.62 3.34
CA ARG A 81 16.96 -0.42 2.68
C ARG A 81 16.12 -1.58 2.14
N ARG A 82 14.93 -1.27 1.60
CA ARG A 82 13.97 -2.22 1.03
C ARG A 82 13.37 -3.20 2.05
N LYS A 83 13.60 -2.97 3.34
CA LYS A 83 13.06 -3.77 4.45
C LYS A 83 11.70 -3.24 4.95
N GLN A 84 11.16 -2.17 4.37
CA GLN A 84 9.86 -1.69 4.77
C GLN A 84 9.30 -0.82 3.65
N ILE A 85 8.01 -0.96 3.36
CA ILE A 85 7.39 -0.29 2.23
C ILE A 85 6.03 0.31 2.60
N TYR A 86 5.56 1.21 1.74
CA TYR A 86 4.17 1.64 1.69
C TYR A 86 3.51 1.04 0.44
N ALA A 87 2.20 0.79 0.52
CA ALA A 87 1.37 0.66 -0.67
C ALA A 87 0.86 2.04 -1.12
N CYS A 88 0.56 2.19 -2.40
CA CYS A 88 0.01 3.40 -3.01
C CYS A 88 -1.31 3.06 -3.69
N THR A 89 -2.41 3.69 -3.26
CA THR A 89 -3.72 3.57 -3.91
C THR A 89 -4.13 4.87 -4.60
N SER A 90 -4.70 4.74 -5.78
CA SER A 90 -5.37 5.81 -6.51
C SER A 90 -6.79 5.37 -6.86
N SER A 91 -7.68 6.33 -7.11
CA SER A 91 -8.95 6.03 -7.78
C SER A 91 -8.70 5.61 -9.23
N VAL A 92 -9.73 5.05 -9.86
CA VAL A 92 -9.80 4.82 -11.31
C VAL A 92 -9.57 6.11 -12.09
N GLY A 93 -8.90 5.99 -13.25
CA GLY A 93 -8.68 7.08 -14.21
C GLY A 93 -7.25 7.63 -14.17
N PRO A 94 -7.04 8.94 -14.42
CA PRO A 94 -5.71 9.50 -14.62
C PRO A 94 -4.79 9.37 -13.39
N GLY A 95 -5.35 9.24 -12.19
CA GLY A 95 -4.57 9.01 -10.96
C GLY A 95 -3.75 7.71 -11.01
N ALA A 96 -4.26 6.66 -11.65
CA ALA A 96 -3.50 5.42 -11.84
C ALA A 96 -2.31 5.64 -12.79
N LEU A 97 -2.53 6.36 -13.89
CA LEU A 97 -1.48 6.71 -14.86
C LEU A 97 -0.39 7.61 -14.23
N ASN A 98 -0.77 8.52 -13.33
CA ASN A 98 0.17 9.39 -12.61
C ASN A 98 1.20 8.62 -11.77
N MET A 99 0.90 7.37 -11.36
CA MET A 99 1.85 6.53 -10.62
C MET A 99 2.85 5.79 -11.52
N VAL A 100 2.64 5.74 -12.84
CA VAL A 100 3.45 4.92 -13.77
C VAL A 100 4.91 5.35 -13.80
N THR A 101 5.21 6.64 -13.77
CA THR A 101 6.61 7.14 -13.74
C THR A 101 7.35 6.63 -12.50
N ALA A 102 6.69 6.63 -11.35
CA ALA A 102 7.25 6.09 -10.12
C ALA A 102 7.40 4.56 -10.19
N ALA A 103 6.42 3.85 -10.76
CA ALA A 103 6.49 2.40 -10.97
C ALA A 103 7.66 2.00 -11.89
N ALA A 104 7.85 2.71 -13.00
CA ALA A 104 8.97 2.49 -13.92
C ALA A 104 10.32 2.74 -13.22
N THR A 105 10.43 3.83 -12.47
CA THR A 105 11.65 4.15 -11.71
C THR A 105 11.93 3.10 -10.62
N ALA A 106 10.90 2.67 -9.89
CA ALA A 106 11.00 1.63 -8.87
C ALA A 106 11.47 0.30 -9.47
N THR A 107 10.91 -0.08 -10.63
CA THR A 107 11.30 -1.27 -11.39
C THR A 107 12.77 -1.19 -11.81
N ALA A 108 13.19 -0.09 -12.42
CA ALA A 108 14.57 0.11 -12.88
C ALA A 108 15.61 0.07 -11.74
N ASN A 109 15.21 0.39 -10.50
CA ASN A 109 16.11 0.46 -9.34
C ASN A 109 15.92 -0.69 -8.33
N CYS A 110 15.09 -1.69 -8.69
CA CYS A 110 14.71 -2.81 -7.82
C CYS A 110 14.22 -2.32 -6.44
N ILE A 111 13.33 -1.31 -6.42
CA ILE A 111 12.75 -0.76 -5.20
C ILE A 111 11.33 -1.32 -5.05
N PRO A 112 11.01 -2.03 -3.95
CA PRO A 112 9.68 -2.56 -3.74
C PRO A 112 8.69 -1.44 -3.40
N VAL A 113 7.61 -1.35 -4.17
CA VAL A 113 6.45 -0.48 -3.94
C VAL A 113 5.22 -1.24 -4.42
N LEU A 114 4.16 -1.30 -3.61
CA LEU A 114 2.90 -1.92 -4.02
C LEU A 114 1.96 -0.84 -4.59
N PHE A 115 1.52 -1.02 -5.83
CA PHE A 115 0.54 -0.13 -6.46
C PHE A 115 -0.84 -0.81 -6.48
N LEU A 116 -1.86 -0.10 -6.01
CA LEU A 116 -3.26 -0.52 -5.95
C LEU A 116 -4.12 0.47 -6.74
N PRO A 117 -4.07 0.42 -8.09
CA PRO A 117 -4.96 1.22 -8.92
C PRO A 117 -6.39 0.73 -8.73
N GLY A 118 -7.27 1.62 -8.27
CA GLY A 118 -8.71 1.35 -8.11
C GLY A 118 -9.53 1.75 -9.33
#